data_AF-A0A6I6MPC5-F1
#
_entry.id   AF-A0A6I6MPC5-F1
#
_cell.length_a   1.000
_cell.length_b   1.000
_cell.length_c   1.000
_cell.angle_alpha   90.00
_cell.angle_beta   90.00
_cell.angle_gamma   90.00
#
_symmetry.space_group_name_H-M   'P 1'
#
loop_
_entity.id
_entity.type
_entity.pdbx_description
1 polymer ?
#
loop_
_entity_poly.entity_id
_entity_poly.type
_entity_poly.pdbx_seq_one_letter_code
_entity_poly.pdbx_strand_id
1 'polypeptide(L)'
;MHDVKLHLDALSDLETDGALAFPVLRVTGSGPRGRLSAEQGRSTALAPGEYFVEVQARALEGALRLELSAVLAGGGRRNADLVSTAPGIWRSAFTTPVTIEALDILFQGADTFIFVGANVRTDNYHEQPVPSLTGVAAIVARATFRKLPQSVRRFVVGSAKRAKWLARVRDAAAPPTEARNGGRIIVGGEGGDDDAALRADFENRLAVARGARDAAYVDGAATPAPSRSGARLVAFHLPQFHPISENDAWWGAGFTEWTNVAKAAPQYLGHQQPRLPGELGFYDLRTPGLLKQQADLARAHGIAAFCFHYYWFAGKRLLEAPLDAFVVDRSINLEFCLCWANENWTRRWDGADNEILIAQNHSLDDHRRVFADLARHMDDPRYLRIDGKPLLVVYRPDIIPNAHEMTSLWREEAAKRGWNGVYLVATNAFRFDEPARLGFDALVEFPPHGFVADRIDPTLRWLNQSHDGAVYDYGAVAAAEVRRMNAAGQRRHPFFPGVMPGWDNEARRPGAGTIYHRSTPEAYSAWLRAAISRAERTLPHDRRLVFINAWNEWAEGAYLEPDRAFGRAYLSATARALIC
;
A
#
# COMPACT_ATOMS: atom_id res chain seq x y z
N MET A 1 -43.97 17.98 18.01
CA MET A 1 -43.51 16.57 18.06
C MET A 1 -42.57 16.38 16.88
N HIS A 2 -41.26 16.37 17.13
CA HIS A 2 -40.29 16.00 16.09
C HIS A 2 -39.71 14.64 16.47
N ASP A 3 -40.28 13.61 15.86
CA ASP A 3 -39.78 12.25 15.89
C ASP A 3 -38.57 12.13 14.96
N VAL A 4 -37.43 11.72 15.51
CA VAL A 4 -36.29 11.21 14.76
C VAL A 4 -35.99 9.81 15.28
N LYS A 5 -36.19 8.79 14.42
CA LYS A 5 -35.86 7.39 14.70
C LYS A 5 -34.38 7.14 14.39
N LEU A 6 -33.62 6.62 15.36
CA LEU A 6 -32.30 6.02 15.14
C LEU A 6 -32.44 4.50 15.03
N HIS A 7 -31.92 3.91 13.95
CA HIS A 7 -31.83 2.46 13.74
C HIS A 7 -30.40 1.97 14.08
N LEU A 8 -30.32 0.89 14.85
CA LEU A 8 -29.11 0.11 15.12
C LEU A 8 -29.29 -1.24 14.42
N ASP A 9 -28.54 -1.50 13.35
CA ASP A 9 -28.47 -2.83 12.74
C ASP A 9 -27.49 -3.71 13.54
N ALA A 10 -27.92 -4.94 13.80
CA ALA A 10 -27.14 -5.96 14.50
C ALA A 10 -25.99 -6.50 13.64
N LEU A 11 -24.85 -6.77 14.28
CA LEU A 11 -23.87 -7.74 13.79
C LEU A 11 -24.47 -9.14 13.99
N SER A 12 -24.89 -9.79 12.89
CA SER A 12 -25.25 -11.21 12.89
C SER A 12 -24.31 -11.96 11.93
N ASP A 13 -23.24 -12.51 12.50
CA ASP A 13 -22.59 -13.74 12.05
C ASP A 13 -21.86 -14.31 13.28
N LEU A 14 -22.64 -14.99 14.12
CA LEU A 14 -22.18 -15.90 15.17
C LEU A 14 -23.30 -16.92 15.33
N GLU A 15 -23.14 -18.07 14.68
CA GLU A 15 -23.91 -19.26 15.00
C GLU A 15 -23.69 -19.59 16.49
N THR A 16 -24.77 -19.71 17.23
CA THR A 16 -24.78 -20.26 18.58
C THR A 16 -25.77 -21.41 18.61
N ASP A 17 -25.24 -22.63 18.66
CA ASP A 17 -25.99 -23.79 19.12
C ASP A 17 -26.38 -23.53 20.59
N GLY A 18 -27.69 -23.52 20.86
CA GLY A 18 -28.23 -23.57 22.21
C GLY A 18 -28.62 -22.22 22.84
N ALA A 19 -29.78 -21.70 22.44
CA ALA A 19 -30.73 -20.91 23.23
C ALA A 19 -30.21 -19.81 24.18
N LEU A 20 -30.25 -18.55 23.73
CA LEU A 20 -30.82 -17.36 24.42
C LEU A 20 -30.60 -16.11 23.53
N ALA A 21 -31.67 -15.38 23.20
CA ALA A 21 -31.63 -14.14 22.40
C ALA A 21 -31.48 -12.91 23.32
N PHE A 22 -30.68 -11.92 22.92
CA PHE A 22 -30.30 -10.74 23.74
C PHE A 22 -31.14 -9.48 23.41
N PRO A 23 -31.40 -8.57 24.38
CA PRO A 23 -32.19 -7.35 24.15
C PRO A 23 -31.39 -6.18 23.55
N VAL A 24 -32.04 -5.39 22.69
CA VAL A 24 -31.51 -4.16 22.08
C VAL A 24 -32.06 -2.93 22.84
N LEU A 25 -31.20 -1.95 23.12
CA LEU A 25 -31.58 -0.69 23.76
C LEU A 25 -32.07 0.33 22.73
N ARG A 26 -33.22 0.98 23.00
CA ARG A 26 -33.71 2.11 22.19
C ARG A 26 -33.80 3.38 23.03
N VAL A 27 -33.22 4.46 22.49
CA VAL A 27 -33.34 5.81 23.03
C VAL A 27 -34.41 6.54 22.24
N THR A 28 -35.40 7.14 22.91
CA THR A 28 -36.37 8.05 22.27
C THR A 28 -36.47 9.37 23.03
N GLY A 29 -36.30 10.48 22.29
CA GLY A 29 -36.53 11.85 22.77
C GLY A 29 -35.57 12.90 22.19
N SER A 30 -36.08 14.09 21.90
CA SER A 30 -35.32 15.30 21.55
C SER A 30 -35.67 16.42 22.55
N GLY A 31 -34.74 16.77 23.44
CA GLY A 31 -34.91 17.80 24.47
C GLY A 31 -34.40 17.39 25.87
N PRO A 32 -34.54 18.24 26.91
CA PRO A 32 -33.99 18.04 28.26
C PRO A 32 -34.66 16.90 29.06
N ARG A 33 -35.48 16.08 28.39
CA ARG A 33 -36.16 14.89 28.90
C ARG A 33 -36.04 13.78 27.85
N GLY A 34 -35.40 12.67 28.20
CA GLY A 34 -35.22 11.50 27.33
C GLY A 34 -35.53 10.19 28.06
N ARG A 35 -35.88 9.14 27.29
CA ARG A 35 -36.21 7.80 27.82
C ARG A 35 -35.29 6.74 27.19
N LEU A 36 -34.73 5.88 28.02
CA LEU A 36 -34.13 4.60 27.61
C LEU A 36 -35.13 3.48 27.91
N SER A 37 -35.52 2.74 26.87
CA SER A 37 -36.37 1.55 27.02
C SER A 37 -35.65 0.33 26.44
N ALA A 38 -35.80 -0.84 27.06
CA ALA A 38 -35.44 -2.11 26.42
C ALA A 38 -36.53 -2.47 25.39
N GLU A 39 -36.17 -2.74 24.13
CA GLU A 39 -37.13 -3.22 23.11
C GLU A 39 -36.78 -4.65 22.66
N GLN A 40 -37.82 -5.44 22.39
CA GLN A 40 -37.84 -6.90 22.55
C GLN A 40 -37.09 -7.70 21.48
N GLY A 41 -36.27 -8.62 21.97
CA GLY A 41 -36.20 -10.01 21.49
C GLY A 41 -36.19 -10.92 22.72
N ARG A 42 -37.40 -11.33 23.19
CA ARG A 42 -37.72 -12.03 24.46
C ARG A 42 -37.59 -11.19 25.74
N SER A 43 -38.72 -10.64 26.18
CA SER A 43 -38.92 -10.07 27.53
C SER A 43 -38.65 -11.13 28.60
N THR A 44 -37.70 -10.90 29.49
CA THR A 44 -37.70 -11.55 30.81
C THR A 44 -38.33 -10.56 31.78
N ALA A 45 -39.62 -10.71 32.01
CA ALA A 45 -40.33 -9.91 33.01
C ALA A 45 -39.69 -10.14 34.39
N LEU A 46 -39.41 -9.07 35.14
CA LEU A 46 -38.81 -9.18 36.48
C LEU A 46 -39.92 -9.55 37.47
N ALA A 47 -39.72 -10.63 38.23
CA ALA A 47 -40.71 -11.11 39.21
C ALA A 47 -41.03 -10.06 40.30
N PRO A 48 -42.07 -10.27 41.12
CA PRO A 48 -42.21 -9.53 42.37
C PRO A 48 -40.95 -9.69 43.24
N GLY A 49 -40.44 -8.61 43.82
CA GLY A 49 -39.22 -8.65 44.61
C GLY A 49 -38.62 -7.29 44.92
N GLU A 50 -37.50 -7.30 45.64
CA GLU A 50 -36.67 -6.13 45.92
C GLU A 50 -35.53 -6.04 44.90
N TYR A 51 -35.33 -4.83 44.37
CA TYR A 51 -34.42 -4.54 43.29
C TYR A 51 -33.49 -3.38 43.64
N PHE A 52 -32.20 -3.58 43.41
CA PHE A 52 -31.17 -2.56 43.49
C PHE A 52 -30.68 -2.21 42.08
N VAL A 53 -30.84 -0.95 41.71
CA VAL A 53 -30.42 -0.42 40.41
C VAL A 53 -29.23 0.48 40.59
N GLU A 54 -28.18 0.24 39.82
CA GLU A 54 -27.01 1.12 39.71
C GLU A 54 -26.88 1.60 38.27
N VAL A 55 -26.74 2.91 38.09
CA VAL A 55 -26.59 3.57 36.80
C VAL A 55 -25.28 4.34 36.78
N GLN A 56 -24.51 4.16 35.70
CA GLN A 56 -23.30 4.93 35.46
C GLN A 56 -23.54 5.98 34.39
N ALA A 57 -23.60 7.24 34.81
CA ALA A 57 -23.83 8.38 33.93
C ALA A 57 -23.24 9.67 34.50
N ARG A 58 -22.78 10.57 33.62
CA ARG A 58 -22.16 11.86 34.01
C ARG A 58 -22.66 13.01 33.15
N ALA A 59 -23.16 14.08 33.79
CA ALA A 59 -23.43 15.35 33.13
C ALA A 59 -22.13 15.98 32.61
N LEU A 60 -22.15 16.51 31.38
CA LEU A 60 -21.04 17.31 30.86
C LEU A 60 -21.23 18.80 31.17
N GLU A 61 -22.47 19.28 31.13
CA GLU A 61 -22.86 20.63 31.55
C GLU A 61 -24.21 20.58 32.28
N GLY A 62 -24.39 21.43 33.29
CA GLY A 62 -25.61 21.48 34.13
C GLY A 62 -25.71 20.36 35.19
N ALA A 63 -26.89 20.25 35.81
CA ALA A 63 -27.18 19.24 36.82
C ALA A 63 -28.07 18.15 36.20
N LEU A 64 -27.57 16.92 36.12
CA LEU A 64 -28.33 15.77 35.67
C LEU A 64 -29.08 15.12 36.84
N ARG A 65 -30.39 14.96 36.71
CA ARG A 65 -31.22 14.14 37.60
C ARG A 65 -31.66 12.89 36.84
N LEU A 66 -31.58 11.74 37.51
CA LEU A 66 -32.02 10.46 37.00
C LEU A 66 -33.22 9.96 37.80
N GLU A 67 -34.19 9.40 37.10
CA GLU A 67 -35.37 8.78 37.69
C GLU A 67 -35.58 7.42 37.03
N LEU A 68 -35.84 6.41 37.85
CA LEU A 68 -36.21 5.08 37.40
C LEU A 68 -37.73 5.00 37.29
N SER A 69 -38.26 4.46 36.20
CA SER A 69 -39.69 4.22 36.00
C SER A 69 -39.94 2.76 35.64
N ALA A 70 -40.60 2.02 36.52
CA ALA A 70 -40.99 0.63 36.32
C ALA A 70 -42.45 0.53 35.85
N VAL A 71 -42.70 -0.16 34.74
CA VAL A 71 -44.04 -0.52 34.25
C VAL A 71 -44.41 -1.88 34.82
N LEU A 72 -45.48 -1.93 35.59
CA LEU A 72 -45.95 -3.12 36.30
C LEU A 72 -46.98 -3.88 35.47
N ALA A 73 -47.01 -5.21 35.62
CA ALA A 73 -48.03 -6.06 35.04
C ALA A 73 -49.42 -5.61 35.50
N GLY A 74 -50.32 -5.33 34.54
CA GLY A 74 -51.62 -4.70 34.79
C GLY A 74 -51.67 -3.18 34.55
N GLY A 75 -50.59 -2.58 34.05
CA GLY A 75 -50.58 -1.22 33.48
C GLY A 75 -50.23 -0.09 34.44
N GLY A 76 -49.96 -0.38 35.72
CA GLY A 76 -49.49 0.62 36.69
C GLY A 76 -48.02 1.02 36.44
N ARG A 77 -47.64 2.24 36.84
CA ARG A 77 -46.25 2.69 36.84
C ARG A 77 -45.79 3.06 38.24
N ARG A 78 -44.53 2.75 38.55
CA ARG A 78 -43.89 3.15 39.79
C ARG A 78 -42.54 3.77 39.50
N ASN A 79 -42.33 4.97 40.03
CA ASN A 79 -41.07 5.68 39.86
C ASN A 79 -40.25 5.69 41.15
N ALA A 80 -38.94 5.76 41.02
CA ALA A 80 -38.01 5.94 42.11
C ALA A 80 -36.88 6.89 41.66
N ASP A 81 -36.55 7.86 42.50
CA ASP A 81 -35.38 8.69 42.26
C ASP A 81 -34.11 7.83 42.31
N LEU A 82 -33.21 8.06 41.36
CA LEU A 82 -31.84 7.57 41.43
C LEU A 82 -31.03 8.64 42.16
N VAL A 83 -30.30 8.25 43.20
CA VAL A 83 -29.49 9.15 44.01
C VAL A 83 -28.02 8.99 43.64
N SER A 84 -27.33 10.11 43.40
CA SER A 84 -25.89 10.11 43.16
C SER A 84 -25.16 9.68 44.43
N THR A 85 -24.55 8.50 44.42
CA THR A 85 -23.80 7.96 45.57
C THR A 85 -22.30 8.19 45.46
N ALA A 86 -21.80 8.45 44.24
CA ALA A 86 -20.43 8.80 43.95
C ALA A 86 -20.37 9.52 42.59
N PRO A 87 -19.28 10.24 42.26
CA PRO A 87 -19.16 10.90 40.96
C PRO A 87 -19.41 9.94 39.79
N GLY A 88 -20.51 10.16 39.07
CA GLY A 88 -20.89 9.35 37.91
C GLY A 88 -21.63 8.05 38.23
N ILE A 89 -21.96 7.77 39.50
CA ILE A 89 -22.66 6.57 39.95
C ILE A 89 -23.93 6.96 40.68
N TRP A 90 -25.05 6.42 40.20
CA TRP A 90 -26.38 6.67 40.72
C TRP A 90 -27.02 5.35 41.15
N ARG A 91 -27.68 5.34 42.30
CA ARG A 91 -28.30 4.12 42.84
C ARG A 91 -29.72 4.37 43.31
N SER A 92 -30.57 3.36 43.17
CA SER A 92 -31.91 3.34 43.70
C SER A 92 -32.25 1.91 44.14
N ALA A 93 -33.06 1.80 45.18
CA ALA A 93 -33.64 0.54 45.62
C ALA A 93 -35.15 0.67 45.54
N PHE A 94 -35.83 -0.35 45.01
CA PHE A 94 -37.29 -0.36 44.98
C PHE A 94 -37.82 -1.79 45.05
N THR A 95 -38.92 -1.95 45.77
CA THR A 95 -39.58 -3.24 45.99
C THR A 95 -40.94 -3.24 45.31
N THR A 96 -41.28 -4.27 44.56
CA THR A 96 -42.60 -4.38 43.91
C THR A 96 -43.29 -5.71 44.25
N PRO A 97 -44.59 -5.69 44.60
CA PRO A 97 -45.37 -6.91 44.85
C PRO A 97 -45.89 -7.56 43.56
N VAL A 98 -45.70 -6.92 42.40
CA VAL A 98 -46.16 -7.38 41.10
C VAL A 98 -45.02 -7.34 40.08
N THR A 99 -45.09 -8.21 39.07
CA THR A 99 -44.10 -8.35 38.00
C THR A 99 -43.86 -7.03 37.27
N ILE A 100 -42.61 -6.73 36.92
CA ILE A 100 -42.21 -5.59 36.11
C ILE A 100 -42.08 -6.04 34.65
N GLU A 101 -42.82 -5.40 33.77
CA GLU A 101 -42.81 -5.67 32.33
C GLU A 101 -41.77 -4.84 31.58
N ALA A 102 -41.47 -3.63 32.08
CA ALA A 102 -40.44 -2.76 31.53
C ALA A 102 -39.82 -1.88 32.61
N LEU A 103 -38.53 -1.59 32.45
CA LEU A 103 -37.78 -0.69 33.30
C LEU A 103 -37.17 0.42 32.45
N ASP A 104 -37.52 1.66 32.76
CA ASP A 104 -37.07 2.85 32.04
C ASP A 104 -36.18 3.71 32.94
N ILE A 105 -35.14 4.29 32.35
CA ILE A 105 -34.36 5.36 33.00
C ILE A 105 -34.69 6.67 32.29
N LEU A 106 -35.19 7.62 33.07
CA LEU A 106 -35.56 8.95 32.66
C LEU A 106 -34.47 9.94 33.06
N PHE A 107 -34.12 10.83 32.14
CA PHE A 107 -33.09 11.85 32.32
C PHE A 107 -33.74 13.23 32.38
N GLN A 108 -33.36 14.08 33.33
CA GLN A 108 -33.82 15.46 33.43
C GLN A 108 -32.69 16.43 33.77
N GLY A 109 -32.75 17.65 33.24
CA GLY A 109 -31.98 18.80 33.74
C GLY A 109 -30.60 19.05 33.10
N ALA A 110 -30.02 18.09 32.38
CA ALA A 110 -28.79 18.29 31.64
C ALA A 110 -29.01 18.08 30.12
N ASP A 111 -28.61 19.07 29.32
CA ASP A 111 -28.74 19.03 27.86
C ASP A 111 -27.68 18.13 27.21
N THR A 112 -26.54 17.91 27.89
CA THR A 112 -25.47 17.02 27.42
C THR A 112 -24.94 16.15 28.56
N PHE A 113 -24.99 14.83 28.41
CA PHE A 113 -24.47 13.87 29.38
C PHE A 113 -23.92 12.60 28.69
N ILE A 114 -23.09 11.85 29.40
CA ILE A 114 -22.57 10.53 28.98
C ILE A 114 -23.29 9.47 29.81
N PHE A 115 -23.90 8.48 29.15
CA PHE A 115 -24.43 7.27 29.79
C PHE A 115 -23.54 6.07 29.45
N VAL A 116 -23.09 5.34 30.47
CA VAL A 116 -22.16 4.22 30.32
C VAL A 116 -22.88 2.87 30.41
N GLY A 117 -23.88 2.76 31.27
CA GLY A 117 -24.68 1.54 31.44
C GLY A 117 -25.50 1.53 32.74
N ALA A 118 -26.34 0.51 32.90
CA ALA A 118 -27.12 0.26 34.11
C ALA A 118 -27.10 -1.23 34.49
N ASN A 119 -27.13 -1.51 35.79
CA ASN A 119 -27.19 -2.85 36.36
C ASN A 119 -28.38 -2.94 37.32
N VAL A 120 -29.09 -4.06 37.31
CA VAL A 120 -30.21 -4.37 38.22
C VAL A 120 -29.87 -5.66 38.97
N ARG A 121 -30.05 -5.68 40.30
CA ARG A 121 -29.77 -6.82 41.17
C ARG A 121 -30.95 -7.10 42.11
N THR A 122 -31.12 -8.35 42.53
CA THR A 122 -32.06 -8.77 43.58
C THR A 122 -31.30 -9.38 44.76
N ASP A 123 -31.89 -9.39 45.95
CA ASP A 123 -31.25 -9.90 47.18
C ASP A 123 -31.14 -11.44 47.27
N ASN A 124 -31.79 -12.19 46.38
CA ASN A 124 -31.69 -13.64 46.36
C ASN A 124 -30.48 -14.09 45.52
N TYR A 125 -29.41 -14.48 46.22
CA TYR A 125 -28.18 -15.07 45.67
C TYR A 125 -28.46 -16.41 44.94
N HIS A 126 -28.77 -16.31 43.66
CA HIS A 126 -28.29 -17.20 42.61
C HIS A 126 -28.13 -16.31 41.37
N GLU A 127 -26.94 -16.29 40.77
CA GLU A 127 -26.68 -15.57 39.53
C GLU A 127 -27.62 -16.11 38.44
N GLN A 128 -28.81 -15.55 38.34
CA GLN A 128 -29.49 -15.36 37.07
C GLN A 128 -28.70 -14.22 36.42
N PRO A 129 -27.89 -14.47 35.37
CA PRO A 129 -27.30 -13.37 34.63
C PRO A 129 -28.45 -12.65 33.94
N VAL A 130 -29.02 -11.64 34.61
CA VAL A 130 -29.66 -10.56 33.88
C VAL A 130 -28.52 -9.99 33.06
N PRO A 131 -28.54 -10.15 31.73
CA PRO A 131 -27.43 -9.75 30.89
C PRO A 131 -27.10 -8.31 31.24
N SER A 132 -25.82 -8.04 31.51
CA SER A 132 -25.38 -6.66 31.63
C SER A 132 -25.97 -5.90 30.46
N LEU A 133 -26.66 -4.79 30.71
CA LEU A 133 -26.98 -3.80 29.69
C LEU A 133 -25.64 -3.14 29.27
N THR A 134 -24.71 -3.94 28.77
CA THR A 134 -23.55 -3.53 27.99
C THR A 134 -24.00 -3.32 26.56
N GLY A 135 -25.01 -2.49 26.38
CA GLY A 135 -25.13 -1.69 25.18
C GLY A 135 -24.35 -0.42 25.46
N VAL A 136 -23.19 -0.24 24.82
CA VAL A 136 -22.54 1.07 24.79
C VAL A 136 -23.43 1.96 23.92
N ALA A 137 -24.47 2.56 24.50
CA ALA A 137 -25.16 3.68 23.90
C ALA A 137 -24.31 4.93 24.14
N ALA A 138 -23.23 5.07 23.36
CA ALA A 138 -22.53 6.34 23.26
C ALA A 138 -23.43 7.30 22.48
N ILE A 139 -24.35 7.99 23.15
CA ILE A 139 -24.85 9.27 22.62
C ILE A 139 -23.73 10.27 22.84
N VAL A 140 -22.77 10.24 21.93
CA VAL A 140 -21.83 11.33 21.70
C VAL A 140 -22.15 11.76 20.28
N ALA A 141 -22.87 12.88 20.15
CA ALA A 141 -22.85 13.64 18.90
C ALA A 141 -21.37 13.73 18.49
N ARG A 142 -21.05 13.21 17.31
CA ARG A 142 -19.70 12.80 16.86
C ARG A 142 -18.63 13.91 16.94
N ALA A 143 -19.01 15.12 17.35
CA ALA A 143 -18.22 16.34 17.43
C ALA A 143 -17.42 16.55 18.74
N THR A 144 -17.58 15.78 19.82
CA THR A 144 -17.07 16.25 21.14
C THR A 144 -16.17 15.32 21.96
N PHE A 145 -15.90 14.05 21.57
CA PHE A 145 -15.01 13.16 22.36
C PHE A 145 -13.58 13.71 22.52
N ARG A 146 -13.05 14.39 21.49
CA ARG A 146 -11.71 15.02 21.53
C ARG A 146 -11.67 16.34 22.32
N LYS A 147 -12.82 16.98 22.51
CA LYS A 147 -12.96 18.22 23.30
C LYS A 147 -13.18 17.93 24.79
N LEU A 148 -13.33 16.66 25.19
CA LEU A 148 -13.49 16.29 26.60
C LEU A 148 -12.22 16.59 27.41
N PRO A 149 -12.34 17.09 28.65
CA PRO A 149 -11.21 17.22 29.56
C PRO A 149 -10.46 15.90 29.73
N GLN A 150 -9.13 15.96 29.84
CA GLN A 150 -8.25 14.79 29.87
C GLN A 150 -8.58 13.82 31.02
N SER A 151 -9.11 14.33 32.13
CA SER A 151 -9.58 13.53 33.29
C SER A 151 -10.75 12.60 32.94
N VAL A 152 -11.66 13.03 32.07
CA VAL A 152 -12.80 12.23 31.59
C VAL A 152 -12.33 11.16 30.61
N ARG A 153 -11.40 11.51 29.71
CA ARG A 153 -10.78 10.55 28.79
C ARG A 153 -10.01 9.45 29.54
N ARG A 154 -9.34 9.78 30.65
CA ARG A 154 -8.64 8.80 31.50
C ARG A 154 -9.58 7.87 32.27
N PHE A 155 -10.74 8.37 32.72
CA PHE A 155 -11.75 7.54 33.39
C PHE A 155 -12.32 6.44 32.48
N VAL A 156 -12.58 6.76 31.21
CA VAL A 156 -13.07 5.79 30.19
C VAL A 156 -12.04 4.70 29.88
N VAL A 157 -10.74 5.01 30.01
CA VAL A 157 -9.62 4.13 29.62
C VAL A 157 -9.12 3.25 30.78
N GLY A 158 -9.52 3.52 32.03
CA GLY A 158 -8.92 2.93 33.23
C GLY A 158 -9.47 1.59 33.73
N SER A 159 -10.45 0.97 33.06
CA SER A 159 -11.05 -0.27 33.59
C SER A 159 -10.19 -1.50 33.29
N ALA A 160 -9.78 -2.21 34.35
CA ALA A 160 -8.80 -3.30 34.40
C ALA A 160 -9.08 -4.56 33.55
N LYS A 161 -10.07 -4.53 32.65
CA LYS A 161 -10.46 -5.66 31.79
C LYS A 161 -9.62 -5.80 30.52
N ARG A 162 -8.77 -4.82 30.15
CA ARG A 162 -7.91 -4.94 28.96
C ARG A 162 -6.76 -5.96 29.12
N ALA A 163 -6.21 -6.14 30.32
CA ALA A 163 -5.09 -7.05 30.54
C ALA A 163 -5.47 -8.54 30.31
N LYS A 164 -6.68 -8.94 30.69
CA LYS A 164 -7.20 -10.30 30.45
C LYS A 164 -7.65 -10.55 29.02
N TRP A 165 -8.03 -9.50 28.28
CA TRP A 165 -8.44 -9.62 26.88
C TRP A 165 -7.23 -9.73 25.93
N LEU A 166 -6.20 -8.89 26.12
CA LEU A 166 -4.98 -8.94 25.31
C LEU A 166 -4.21 -10.26 25.43
N ALA A 167 -4.27 -10.94 26.58
CA ALA A 167 -3.66 -12.25 26.79
C ALA A 167 -4.36 -13.38 26.02
N ARG A 168 -5.66 -13.26 25.72
CA ARG A 168 -6.44 -14.29 24.99
C ARG A 168 -6.38 -14.14 23.47
N VAL A 169 -6.02 -12.95 22.96
CA VAL A 169 -5.92 -12.68 21.52
C VAL A 169 -4.59 -13.19 20.92
N ARG A 170 -3.60 -13.52 21.76
CA ARG A 170 -2.27 -13.94 21.30
C ARG A 170 -2.15 -15.43 20.97
N ASP A 171 -3.09 -16.26 21.44
CA ASP A 171 -3.02 -17.74 21.35
C ASP A 171 -4.14 -18.39 20.50
N ALA A 172 -4.94 -17.62 19.74
CA ALA A 172 -5.96 -18.19 18.86
C ALA A 172 -5.46 -18.23 17.41
N ALA A 173 -5.34 -19.46 16.88
CA ALA A 173 -4.89 -19.80 15.53
C ALA A 173 -5.60 -19.03 14.41
N ALA A 174 -4.89 -18.86 13.29
CA ALA A 174 -5.33 -18.15 12.09
C ALA A 174 -6.73 -18.59 11.61
N PRO A 175 -7.61 -17.66 11.20
CA PRO A 175 -8.95 -18.01 10.73
C PRO A 175 -8.92 -18.55 9.29
N PRO A 176 -9.88 -19.42 8.92
CA PRO A 176 -10.02 -19.95 7.57
C PRO A 176 -10.55 -18.88 6.61
N THR A 177 -10.24 -19.09 5.34
CA THR A 177 -10.69 -18.32 4.17
C THR A 177 -12.19 -18.44 3.96
N GLU A 178 -12.97 -17.42 4.35
CA GLU A 178 -14.31 -17.16 3.80
C GLU A 178 -14.52 -15.67 3.53
N ALA A 179 -15.39 -15.41 2.55
CA ALA A 179 -15.42 -14.26 1.67
C ALA A 179 -15.55 -12.90 2.38
N ARG A 180 -14.62 -11.98 2.07
CA ARG A 180 -14.69 -10.58 2.50
C ARG A 180 -15.53 -9.78 1.50
N ASN A 181 -16.65 -9.25 2.00
CA ASN A 181 -17.52 -8.30 1.30
C ASN A 181 -16.72 -7.18 0.62
N GLY A 182 -16.85 -7.11 -0.70
CA GLY A 182 -16.15 -6.16 -1.58
C GLY A 182 -16.65 -4.73 -1.40
N GLY A 183 -15.84 -3.89 -0.74
CA GLY A 183 -15.91 -2.45 -0.90
C GLY A 183 -15.11 -2.03 -2.13
N ARG A 184 -15.76 -1.36 -3.10
CA ARG A 184 -15.10 -0.77 -4.27
C ARG A 184 -14.36 0.52 -3.88
N ILE A 185 -13.15 0.73 -4.42
CA ILE A 185 -12.46 2.03 -4.44
C ILE A 185 -13.25 2.96 -5.36
N ILE A 186 -13.68 4.12 -4.86
CA ILE A 186 -14.34 5.17 -5.67
C ILE A 186 -13.26 6.18 -6.08
N VAL A 187 -13.00 6.28 -7.39
CA VAL A 187 -12.13 7.30 -7.97
C VAL A 187 -13.01 8.44 -8.49
N GLY A 188 -12.99 9.57 -7.80
CA GLY A 188 -13.52 10.85 -8.28
C GLY A 188 -15.04 11.05 -8.15
N GLY A 189 -15.44 11.96 -7.27
CA GLY A 189 -16.73 12.65 -7.35
C GLY A 189 -16.50 14.06 -7.89
N GLU A 190 -17.00 14.35 -9.09
CA GLU A 190 -17.10 15.73 -9.57
C GLU A 190 -18.26 16.44 -8.84
N GLY A 191 -18.00 17.64 -8.32
CA GLY A 191 -19.04 18.55 -7.84
C GLY A 191 -19.42 18.43 -6.36
N GLY A 192 -18.50 18.75 -5.45
CA GLY A 192 -18.79 18.93 -4.03
C GLY A 192 -17.83 19.89 -3.34
N ASP A 193 -18.32 20.48 -2.24
CA ASP A 193 -17.58 21.25 -1.22
C ASP A 193 -16.24 20.56 -0.87
N ASP A 194 -15.18 21.33 -0.60
CA ASP A 194 -13.84 20.79 -0.37
C ASP A 194 -13.80 19.78 0.79
N ASP A 195 -14.64 20.00 1.80
CA ASP A 195 -14.84 19.07 2.92
C ASP A 195 -15.39 17.71 2.49
N ALA A 196 -16.27 17.65 1.49
CA ALA A 196 -16.83 16.39 0.99
C ALA A 196 -15.78 15.58 0.21
N ALA A 197 -14.95 16.25 -0.60
CA ALA A 197 -13.90 15.60 -1.38
C ALA A 197 -12.77 15.07 -0.48
N LEU A 198 -12.36 15.87 0.52
CA LEU A 198 -11.41 15.44 1.56
C LEU A 198 -11.92 14.25 2.36
N ARG A 199 -13.22 14.28 2.71
CA ARG A 199 -13.86 13.18 3.43
C ARG A 199 -13.90 11.90 2.59
N ALA A 200 -14.21 12.00 1.30
CA ALA A 200 -14.21 10.85 0.40
C ALA A 200 -12.80 10.23 0.24
N ASP A 201 -11.76 11.06 0.10
CA ASP A 201 -10.37 10.57 0.05
C ASP A 201 -9.97 9.86 1.35
N PHE A 202 -10.31 10.45 2.51
CA PHE A 202 -10.09 9.82 3.80
C PHE A 202 -10.85 8.48 3.94
N GLU A 203 -12.14 8.45 3.57
CA GLU A 203 -12.96 7.24 3.62
C GLU A 203 -12.40 6.14 2.71
N ASN A 204 -11.90 6.50 1.52
CA ASN A 204 -11.22 5.58 0.61
C ASN A 204 -9.93 5.00 1.23
N ARG A 205 -9.05 5.84 1.78
CA ARG A 205 -7.84 5.39 2.47
C ARG A 205 -8.15 4.48 3.65
N LEU A 206 -9.17 4.82 4.43
CA LEU A 206 -9.62 4.01 5.55
C LEU A 206 -10.19 2.66 5.07
N ALA A 207 -10.90 2.64 3.94
CA ALA A 207 -11.38 1.40 3.34
C ALA A 207 -10.21 0.50 2.91
N VAL A 208 -9.20 1.05 2.20
CA VAL A 208 -7.98 0.31 1.83
C VAL A 208 -7.22 -0.18 3.06
N ALA A 209 -7.14 0.64 4.11
CA ALA A 209 -6.56 0.24 5.40
C ALA A 209 -7.31 -0.93 6.05
N ARG A 210 -8.63 -1.01 5.85
CA ARG A 210 -9.50 -2.12 6.28
C ARG A 210 -9.48 -3.33 5.32
N GLY A 211 -8.72 -3.26 4.23
CA GLY A 211 -8.57 -4.34 3.26
C GLY A 211 -9.45 -4.23 2.02
N ALA A 212 -10.09 -3.09 1.76
CA ALA A 212 -10.69 -2.81 0.46
C ALA A 212 -9.62 -2.86 -0.63
N ARG A 213 -10.02 -3.34 -1.81
CA ARG A 213 -9.14 -3.58 -2.94
C ARG A 213 -9.63 -2.82 -4.17
N ASP A 214 -8.72 -2.49 -5.07
CA ASP A 214 -9.11 -1.90 -6.34
C ASP A 214 -9.99 -2.89 -7.15
N ALA A 215 -10.84 -2.38 -8.03
CA ALA A 215 -11.63 -3.23 -8.91
C ALA A 215 -10.74 -4.08 -9.85
N ALA A 216 -9.55 -3.58 -10.17
CA ALA A 216 -8.54 -4.30 -10.94
C ALA A 216 -7.69 -5.25 -10.07
N TYR A 217 -7.90 -5.33 -8.76
CA TYR A 217 -7.10 -6.18 -7.87
C TYR A 217 -7.16 -7.65 -8.30
N VAL A 218 -5.99 -8.26 -8.44
CA VAL A 218 -5.87 -9.70 -8.73
C VAL A 218 -5.23 -10.40 -7.55
N ASP A 219 -5.94 -11.40 -7.01
CA ASP A 219 -5.42 -12.32 -6.01
C ASP A 219 -4.54 -13.41 -6.65
N GLY A 220 -3.81 -14.17 -5.84
CA GLY A 220 -2.71 -15.09 -6.22
C GLY A 220 -2.96 -16.22 -7.22
N ALA A 221 -4.04 -16.20 -8.01
CA ALA A 221 -4.48 -17.30 -8.88
C ALA A 221 -4.41 -17.01 -10.40
N ALA A 222 -3.49 -16.16 -10.87
CA ALA A 222 -3.18 -16.10 -12.30
C ALA A 222 -2.27 -17.28 -12.69
N THR A 223 -2.86 -18.32 -13.28
CA THR A 223 -2.11 -19.44 -13.85
C THR A 223 -1.36 -18.97 -15.11
N PRO A 224 -0.06 -19.30 -15.28
CA PRO A 224 0.67 -18.99 -16.50
C PRO A 224 -0.03 -19.62 -17.71
N ALA A 225 -0.51 -18.79 -18.62
CA ALA A 225 -0.82 -19.24 -19.96
C ALA A 225 0.48 -19.27 -20.78
N PRO A 226 0.70 -20.28 -21.64
CA PRO A 226 1.88 -20.33 -22.48
C PRO A 226 1.96 -19.07 -23.36
N SER A 227 3.13 -18.42 -23.36
CA SER A 227 3.40 -17.29 -24.25
C SER A 227 3.19 -17.72 -25.70
N ARG A 228 2.50 -16.90 -26.48
CA ARG A 228 2.42 -17.02 -27.94
C ARG A 228 3.40 -16.10 -28.65
N SER A 229 3.99 -15.15 -27.91
CA SER A 229 4.99 -14.22 -28.41
C SER A 229 6.38 -14.85 -28.38
N GLY A 230 7.18 -14.50 -29.40
CA GLY A 230 8.61 -14.81 -29.45
C GLY A 230 9.49 -13.76 -28.74
N ALA A 231 8.88 -12.76 -28.09
CA ALA A 231 9.61 -11.76 -27.32
C ALA A 231 9.90 -12.22 -25.89
N ARG A 232 11.05 -11.79 -25.36
CA ARG A 232 11.47 -12.03 -23.97
C ARG A 232 11.41 -10.72 -23.20
N LEU A 233 10.72 -10.73 -22.06
CA LEU A 233 10.58 -9.57 -21.20
C LEU A 233 11.73 -9.51 -20.18
N VAL A 234 12.39 -8.37 -20.08
CA VAL A 234 13.50 -8.12 -19.16
C VAL A 234 13.10 -7.00 -18.20
N ALA A 235 13.02 -7.28 -16.90
CA ALA A 235 12.65 -6.26 -15.91
C ALA A 235 13.89 -5.73 -15.20
N PHE A 236 14.05 -4.40 -15.13
CA PHE A 236 15.10 -3.80 -14.29
C PHE A 236 14.87 -4.16 -12.82
N HIS A 237 15.95 -4.45 -12.09
CA HIS A 237 15.88 -4.86 -10.69
C HIS A 237 16.83 -3.99 -9.85
N LEU A 238 16.25 -3.30 -8.87
CA LEU A 238 16.97 -2.47 -7.92
C LEU A 238 17.45 -3.36 -6.75
N PRO A 239 18.78 -3.47 -6.53
CA PRO A 239 19.31 -4.24 -5.41
C PRO A 239 19.21 -3.52 -4.06
N GLN A 240 18.78 -2.26 -4.05
CA GLN A 240 18.59 -1.46 -2.83
C GLN A 240 17.26 -1.82 -2.16
N PHE A 241 17.29 -2.77 -1.24
CA PHE A 241 16.29 -2.99 -0.17
C PHE A 241 16.97 -3.72 1.00
N HIS A 242 18.15 -3.26 1.37
CA HIS A 242 18.92 -3.76 2.49
C HIS A 242 19.87 -2.65 2.97
N PRO A 243 20.13 -2.54 4.28
CA PRO A 243 21.06 -1.55 4.80
C PRO A 243 22.49 -1.88 4.42
N ILE A 244 23.26 -0.83 4.12
CA ILE A 244 24.71 -0.85 3.93
C ILE A 244 25.31 0.29 4.77
N SER A 245 26.58 0.15 5.18
CA SER A 245 27.25 1.12 6.04
C SER A 245 27.26 2.55 5.48
N GLU A 246 27.37 2.68 4.17
CA GLU A 246 27.43 3.94 3.45
C GLU A 246 26.09 4.67 3.52
N ASN A 247 25.01 3.97 3.19
CA ASN A 247 23.66 4.52 3.28
C ASN A 247 23.29 4.84 4.73
N ASP A 248 23.68 4.01 5.69
CA ASP A 248 23.47 4.29 7.10
C ASP A 248 24.17 5.59 7.54
N ALA A 249 25.39 5.83 7.05
CA ALA A 249 26.13 7.06 7.31
C ALA A 249 25.54 8.29 6.59
N TRP A 250 24.99 8.11 5.39
CA TRP A 250 24.46 9.22 4.58
C TRP A 250 23.02 9.61 4.94
N TRP A 251 22.18 8.62 5.27
CA TRP A 251 20.72 8.76 5.36
C TRP A 251 20.14 8.36 6.73
N GLY A 252 20.99 7.83 7.62
CA GLY A 252 20.60 7.38 8.95
C GLY A 252 20.55 5.86 9.08
N ALA A 253 20.78 5.37 10.30
CA ALA A 253 20.91 3.95 10.58
C ALA A 253 19.70 3.12 10.13
N GLY A 254 19.96 2.03 9.40
CA GLY A 254 18.94 1.12 8.89
C GLY A 254 18.27 1.61 7.61
N PHE A 255 18.88 2.54 6.87
CA PHE A 255 18.25 3.09 5.68
C PHE A 255 18.08 2.04 4.58
N THR A 256 16.88 1.99 4.03
CA THR A 256 16.53 1.27 2.80
C THR A 256 15.52 2.11 2.02
N GLU A 257 15.23 1.76 0.77
CA GLU A 257 14.18 2.43 0.00
C GLU A 257 12.82 2.37 0.71
N TRP A 258 12.57 1.37 1.56
CA TRP A 258 11.37 1.31 2.38
C TRP A 258 11.19 2.51 3.30
N THR A 259 12.28 3.15 3.75
CA THR A 259 12.22 4.38 4.54
C THR A 259 11.58 5.52 3.73
N ASN A 260 11.90 5.62 2.44
CA ASN A 260 11.30 6.62 1.54
C ASN A 260 9.84 6.28 1.22
N VAL A 261 9.58 5.01 0.91
CA VAL A 261 8.23 4.51 0.57
C VAL A 261 7.25 4.71 1.74
N ALA A 262 7.65 4.32 2.96
CA ALA A 262 6.77 4.35 4.12
C ALA A 262 6.42 5.76 4.61
N LYS A 263 7.30 6.75 4.36
CA LYS A 263 7.07 8.15 4.76
C LYS A 263 6.34 8.97 3.69
N ALA A 264 6.18 8.45 2.47
CA ALA A 264 5.57 9.17 1.37
C ALA A 264 4.12 9.60 1.69
N ALA A 265 3.76 10.79 1.25
CA ALA A 265 2.47 11.40 1.53
C ALA A 265 1.77 11.86 0.24
N PRO A 266 0.42 11.83 0.21
CA PRO A 266 -0.36 12.38 -0.89
C PRO A 266 -0.18 13.89 -1.04
N GLN A 267 0.02 14.34 -2.28
CA GLN A 267 0.14 15.76 -2.62
C GLN A 267 -1.18 16.37 -3.13
N TYR A 268 -2.10 15.55 -3.62
CA TYR A 268 -3.42 15.94 -4.13
C TYR A 268 -4.45 14.83 -3.87
N LEU A 269 -5.74 15.15 -3.95
CA LEU A 269 -6.83 14.18 -3.72
C LEU A 269 -6.76 13.02 -4.71
N GLY A 270 -6.88 11.78 -4.22
CA GLY A 270 -6.74 10.58 -5.04
C GLY A 270 -5.30 10.20 -5.38
N HIS A 271 -4.29 10.93 -4.90
CA HIS A 271 -2.89 10.52 -5.02
C HIS A 271 -2.62 9.30 -4.13
N GLN A 272 -2.28 8.16 -4.76
CA GLN A 272 -1.97 6.89 -4.11
C GLN A 272 -0.57 6.89 -3.47
N GLN A 273 -0.43 7.57 -2.33
CA GLN A 273 0.74 7.47 -1.45
C GLN A 273 0.30 7.27 0.02
N PRO A 274 1.06 6.54 0.84
CA PRO A 274 2.20 5.71 0.46
C PRO A 274 1.78 4.46 -0.36
N ARG A 275 2.61 4.04 -1.31
CA ARG A 275 2.46 2.76 -2.04
C ARG A 275 3.07 1.63 -1.22
N LEU A 276 2.26 0.67 -0.77
CA LEU A 276 2.70 -0.33 0.21
C LEU A 276 2.76 -1.73 -0.41
N PRO A 277 3.77 -2.55 -0.06
CA PRO A 277 3.95 -3.88 -0.62
C PRO A 277 2.81 -4.83 -0.24
N GLY A 278 2.50 -5.73 -1.16
CA GLY A 278 1.52 -6.80 -1.03
C GLY A 278 2.16 -8.05 -0.41
N GLU A 279 2.14 -9.17 -1.13
CA GLU A 279 2.51 -10.49 -0.61
C GLU A 279 3.99 -10.66 -0.25
N LEU A 280 4.89 -9.84 -0.82
CA LEU A 280 6.33 -9.90 -0.52
C LEU A 280 6.71 -9.06 0.71
N GLY A 281 5.83 -8.16 1.17
CA GLY A 281 6.03 -7.32 2.35
C GLY A 281 7.22 -6.35 2.25
N PHE A 282 7.58 -5.76 3.39
CA PHE A 282 8.76 -4.89 3.54
C PHE A 282 10.01 -5.75 3.72
N TYR A 283 10.50 -6.30 2.61
CA TYR A 283 11.54 -7.30 2.65
C TYR A 283 12.96 -6.72 2.80
N ASP A 284 13.89 -7.56 3.25
CA ASP A 284 15.33 -7.35 3.10
C ASP A 284 15.85 -8.30 2.01
N LEU A 285 16.49 -7.77 0.96
CA LEU A 285 16.98 -8.59 -0.17
C LEU A 285 18.04 -9.63 0.19
N ARG A 286 18.64 -9.55 1.39
CA ARG A 286 19.57 -10.55 1.91
C ARG A 286 18.85 -11.75 2.52
N THR A 287 17.53 -11.70 2.66
CA THR A 287 16.74 -12.78 3.23
C THR A 287 16.82 -14.03 2.35
N PRO A 288 17.25 -15.18 2.90
CA PRO A 288 17.34 -16.42 2.12
C PRO A 288 16.01 -16.78 1.46
N GLY A 289 16.07 -17.17 0.18
CA GLY A 289 14.90 -17.60 -0.60
C GLY A 289 14.02 -16.47 -1.15
N LEU A 290 14.18 -15.22 -0.72
CA LEU A 290 13.36 -14.11 -1.23
C LEU A 290 13.61 -13.83 -2.72
N LEU A 291 14.88 -13.77 -3.13
CA LEU A 291 15.23 -13.59 -4.55
C LEU A 291 14.67 -14.74 -5.41
N LYS A 292 14.62 -15.96 -4.86
CA LYS A 292 13.97 -17.10 -5.51
C LYS A 292 12.47 -16.89 -5.63
N GLN A 293 11.80 -16.40 -4.58
CA GLN A 293 10.37 -16.07 -4.63
C GLN A 293 10.07 -14.99 -5.68
N GLN A 294 10.88 -13.92 -5.75
CA GLN A 294 10.77 -12.90 -6.78
C GLN A 294 10.94 -13.51 -8.18
N ALA A 295 11.98 -14.32 -8.38
CA ALA A 295 12.26 -14.95 -9.66
C ALA A 295 11.16 -15.93 -10.11
N ASP A 296 10.63 -16.75 -9.20
CA ASP A 296 9.52 -17.66 -9.47
C ASP A 296 8.25 -16.89 -9.82
N LEU A 297 7.95 -15.81 -9.09
CA LEU A 297 6.80 -14.95 -9.37
C LEU A 297 6.92 -14.24 -10.72
N ALA A 298 8.11 -13.71 -11.02
CA ALA A 298 8.42 -13.03 -12.28
C ALA A 298 8.26 -14.00 -13.46
N ARG A 299 8.86 -15.19 -13.36
CA ARG A 299 8.78 -16.25 -14.37
C ARG A 299 7.35 -16.72 -14.59
N ALA A 300 6.57 -16.89 -13.52
CA ALA A 300 5.16 -17.28 -13.61
C ALA A 300 4.29 -16.26 -14.38
N HIS A 301 4.77 -15.02 -14.55
CA HIS A 301 4.07 -13.97 -15.29
C HIS A 301 4.79 -13.53 -16.57
N GLY A 302 5.73 -14.34 -17.05
CA GLY A 302 6.37 -14.16 -18.35
C GLY A 302 7.56 -13.21 -18.38
N ILE A 303 8.10 -12.81 -17.22
CA ILE A 303 9.42 -12.17 -17.15
C ILE A 303 10.47 -13.25 -17.40
N ALA A 304 11.30 -13.04 -18.42
CA ALA A 304 12.34 -13.97 -18.81
C ALA A 304 13.66 -13.71 -18.06
N ALA A 305 13.95 -12.45 -17.76
CA ALA A 305 15.18 -12.05 -17.09
C ALA A 305 15.03 -10.85 -16.16
N PHE A 306 15.91 -10.76 -15.16
CA PHE A 306 16.17 -9.51 -14.44
C PHE A 306 17.39 -8.78 -15.00
N CYS A 307 17.32 -7.46 -15.13
CA CYS A 307 18.46 -6.59 -15.40
C CYS A 307 18.84 -5.86 -14.11
N PHE A 308 19.80 -6.41 -13.36
CA PHE A 308 20.20 -5.84 -12.08
C PHE A 308 20.96 -4.53 -12.29
N HIS A 309 20.55 -3.48 -11.57
CA HIS A 309 21.39 -2.31 -11.43
C HIS A 309 22.69 -2.69 -10.71
N TYR A 310 23.80 -2.27 -11.30
CA TYR A 310 25.14 -2.60 -10.84
C TYR A 310 25.89 -1.32 -10.48
N TYR A 311 26.36 -1.24 -9.24
CA TYR A 311 26.98 -0.04 -8.68
C TYR A 311 28.46 -0.28 -8.40
N TRP A 312 29.30 0.41 -9.18
CA TRP A 312 30.74 0.46 -9.01
C TRP A 312 31.19 1.91 -8.97
N PHE A 313 32.06 2.24 -8.02
CA PHE A 313 32.60 3.58 -7.82
C PHE A 313 34.11 3.50 -7.59
N ALA A 314 34.86 3.40 -8.69
CA ALA A 314 36.32 3.48 -8.70
C ALA A 314 37.06 2.52 -7.74
N GLY A 315 36.67 1.24 -7.72
CA GLY A 315 37.28 0.21 -6.85
C GLY A 315 36.36 -0.26 -5.72
N LYS A 316 35.19 0.36 -5.55
CA LYS A 316 34.22 0.00 -4.53
C LYS A 316 32.90 -0.43 -5.17
N ARG A 317 32.45 -1.66 -4.86
CA ARG A 317 31.08 -2.10 -5.11
C ARG A 317 30.18 -1.59 -3.98
N LEU A 318 28.94 -1.25 -4.32
CA LEU A 318 27.87 -1.00 -3.35
C LEU A 318 26.63 -1.79 -3.75
N LEU A 319 25.81 -2.17 -2.77
CA LEU A 319 24.56 -2.91 -2.98
C LEU A 319 24.74 -4.27 -3.67
N GLU A 320 25.92 -4.87 -3.58
CA GLU A 320 26.30 -6.08 -4.31
C GLU A 320 25.69 -7.37 -3.75
N ALA A 321 25.33 -7.37 -2.45
CA ALA A 321 24.97 -8.59 -1.74
C ALA A 321 23.79 -9.37 -2.38
N PRO A 322 22.71 -8.74 -2.87
CA PRO A 322 21.62 -9.45 -3.53
C PRO A 322 22.04 -10.10 -4.85
N LEU A 323 22.85 -9.43 -5.67
CA LEU A 323 23.33 -9.99 -6.93
C LEU A 323 24.28 -11.18 -6.67
N ASP A 324 25.21 -11.03 -5.73
CA ASP A 324 26.13 -12.10 -5.35
C ASP A 324 25.34 -13.32 -4.83
N ALA A 325 24.30 -13.10 -4.02
CA ALA A 325 23.40 -14.17 -3.55
C ALA A 325 22.60 -14.83 -4.69
N PHE A 326 22.10 -14.04 -5.64
CA PHE A 326 21.37 -14.55 -6.82
C PHE A 326 22.24 -15.49 -7.67
N VAL A 327 23.51 -15.10 -7.88
CA VAL A 327 24.47 -15.87 -8.69
C VAL A 327 24.88 -17.17 -7.99
N VAL A 328 25.07 -17.13 -6.67
CA VAL A 328 25.43 -18.31 -5.88
C VAL A 328 24.28 -19.32 -5.81
N ASP A 329 23.03 -18.86 -5.64
CA ASP A 329 21.88 -19.75 -5.55
C ASP A 329 21.45 -20.27 -6.93
N ARG A 330 21.91 -21.49 -7.24
CA ARG A 330 21.59 -22.20 -8.48
C ARG A 330 20.15 -22.71 -8.56
N SER A 331 19.39 -22.66 -7.46
CA SER A 331 17.96 -23.01 -7.47
C SER A 331 17.08 -21.91 -8.07
N ILE A 332 17.62 -20.70 -8.22
CA ILE A 332 16.95 -19.59 -8.88
C ILE A 332 17.00 -19.79 -10.40
N ASN A 333 15.87 -20.14 -10.98
CA ASN A 333 15.73 -20.40 -12.41
C ASN A 333 15.13 -19.19 -13.13
N LEU A 334 15.95 -18.15 -13.33
CA LEU A 334 15.63 -16.97 -14.13
C LEU A 334 16.92 -16.45 -14.77
N GLU A 335 16.86 -16.01 -16.03
CA GLU A 335 18.01 -15.38 -16.68
C GLU A 335 18.28 -14.00 -16.03
N PHE A 336 19.49 -13.48 -16.21
CA PHE A 336 19.80 -12.13 -15.76
C PHE A 336 20.87 -11.44 -16.60
N CYS A 337 20.90 -10.11 -16.57
CA CYS A 337 22.00 -9.29 -17.06
C CYS A 337 22.22 -8.11 -16.12
N LEU A 338 23.23 -7.29 -16.42
CA LEU A 338 23.61 -6.14 -15.60
C LEU A 338 23.41 -4.82 -16.34
N CYS A 339 23.00 -3.80 -15.59
CA CYS A 339 22.98 -2.40 -16.00
C CYS A 339 23.91 -1.60 -15.11
N TRP A 340 25.04 -1.16 -15.65
CA TRP A 340 25.98 -0.34 -14.90
C TRP A 340 25.41 1.07 -14.69
N ALA A 341 25.07 1.40 -13.44
CA ALA A 341 24.68 2.73 -13.01
C ALA A 341 25.92 3.62 -12.92
N ASN A 342 26.35 4.13 -14.09
CA ASN A 342 27.67 4.72 -14.30
C ASN A 342 27.75 6.22 -13.98
N GLU A 343 26.84 6.73 -13.16
CA GLU A 343 26.84 8.11 -12.67
C GLU A 343 27.38 8.22 -11.24
N ASN A 344 27.69 9.45 -10.82
CA ASN A 344 28.05 9.74 -9.43
C ASN A 344 26.82 9.56 -8.54
N TRP A 345 27.02 9.02 -7.34
CA TRP A 345 25.99 9.11 -6.32
C TRP A 345 26.08 10.48 -5.65
N THR A 346 24.98 11.22 -5.68
CA THR A 346 24.87 12.58 -5.14
C THR A 346 23.72 12.65 -4.14
N ARG A 347 23.75 13.64 -3.24
CA ARG A 347 22.63 14.00 -2.36
C ARG A 347 21.47 14.66 -3.13
N ARG A 348 20.94 13.97 -4.15
CA ARG A 348 19.80 14.47 -4.95
C ARG A 348 18.44 14.30 -4.27
N TRP A 349 18.38 13.57 -3.16
CA TRP A 349 17.11 13.15 -2.54
C TRP A 349 16.71 14.02 -1.34
N ASP A 350 17.60 14.88 -0.85
CA ASP A 350 17.38 15.80 0.27
C ASP A 350 17.42 17.29 -0.16
N GLY A 351 17.51 17.57 -1.46
CA GLY A 351 17.59 18.92 -2.01
C GLY A 351 18.98 19.56 -1.96
N ALA A 352 20.02 18.83 -1.56
CA ALA A 352 21.42 19.29 -1.62
C ALA A 352 22.08 18.85 -2.94
N ASP A 353 21.65 19.46 -4.05
CA ASP A 353 21.93 19.03 -5.43
C ASP A 353 23.41 18.90 -5.87
N ASN A 354 24.37 19.34 -5.05
CA ASN A 354 25.79 19.45 -5.45
C ASN A 354 26.78 18.60 -4.66
N GLU A 355 26.38 17.84 -3.64
CA GLU A 355 27.32 17.02 -2.87
C GLU A 355 27.42 15.60 -3.44
N ILE A 356 28.60 15.25 -3.96
CA ILE A 356 28.93 13.90 -4.40
C ILE A 356 29.23 13.05 -3.17
N LEU A 357 28.40 12.03 -2.91
CA LEU A 357 28.58 11.05 -1.85
C LEU A 357 29.68 10.06 -2.20
N ILE A 358 29.69 9.61 -3.46
CA ILE A 358 30.76 8.78 -4.02
C ILE A 358 30.83 8.96 -5.54
N ALA A 359 32.06 9.10 -6.05
CA ALA A 359 32.33 9.51 -7.44
C ALA A 359 32.71 8.33 -8.35
N GLN A 360 32.45 8.51 -9.65
CA GLN A 360 33.02 7.73 -10.74
C GLN A 360 34.38 8.32 -11.16
N ASN A 361 35.27 7.48 -11.69
CA ASN A 361 36.59 7.89 -12.20
C ASN A 361 36.64 7.89 -13.74
N HIS A 362 36.00 6.92 -14.40
CA HIS A 362 35.94 6.79 -15.88
C HIS A 362 37.29 6.87 -16.61
N SER A 363 38.39 6.54 -15.93
CA SER A 363 39.68 6.31 -16.60
C SER A 363 39.68 4.94 -17.27
N LEU A 364 40.51 4.73 -18.31
CA LEU A 364 40.63 3.41 -18.96
C LEU A 364 41.03 2.30 -17.99
N ASP A 365 41.87 2.62 -17.01
CA ASP A 365 42.24 1.69 -15.95
C ASP A 365 41.04 1.32 -15.06
N ASP A 366 40.20 2.30 -14.71
CA ASP A 366 38.96 2.04 -14.00
C ASP A 366 37.94 1.26 -14.82
N HIS A 367 37.79 1.58 -16.11
CA HIS A 367 36.94 0.83 -17.03
C HIS A 367 37.40 -0.63 -17.17
N ARG A 368 38.71 -0.91 -17.13
CA ARG A 368 39.23 -2.28 -17.10
C ARG A 368 38.83 -2.99 -15.81
N ARG A 369 38.92 -2.33 -14.65
CA ARG A 369 38.50 -2.89 -13.36
C ARG A 369 36.99 -3.14 -13.30
N VAL A 370 36.18 -2.18 -13.76
CA VAL A 370 34.71 -2.32 -13.90
C VAL A 370 34.39 -3.57 -14.70
N PHE A 371 34.99 -3.73 -15.89
CA PHE A 371 34.72 -4.87 -16.73
C PHE A 371 35.16 -6.18 -16.08
N ALA A 372 36.36 -6.20 -15.49
CA ALA A 372 36.86 -7.38 -14.81
C ALA A 372 35.93 -7.83 -13.68
N ASP A 373 35.33 -6.89 -12.95
CA ASP A 373 34.38 -7.18 -11.89
C ASP A 373 33.02 -7.65 -12.44
N LEU A 374 32.44 -6.92 -13.38
CA LEU A 374 31.20 -7.29 -14.08
C LEU A 374 31.30 -8.70 -14.69
N ALA A 375 32.43 -9.00 -15.34
CA ALA A 375 32.69 -10.26 -16.03
C ALA A 375 32.57 -11.49 -15.12
N ARG A 376 32.80 -11.36 -13.79
CA ARG A 376 32.65 -12.46 -12.84
C ARG A 376 31.26 -13.07 -12.82
N HIS A 377 30.24 -12.27 -13.16
CA HIS A 377 28.85 -12.70 -13.21
C HIS A 377 28.45 -13.20 -14.60
N MET A 378 29.16 -12.77 -15.64
CA MET A 378 28.86 -13.10 -17.04
C MET A 378 29.17 -14.56 -17.39
N ASP A 379 30.04 -15.22 -16.63
CA ASP A 379 30.30 -16.66 -16.78
C ASP A 379 29.15 -17.55 -16.30
N ASP A 380 28.15 -16.99 -15.59
CA ASP A 380 26.97 -17.75 -15.18
C ASP A 380 26.19 -18.25 -16.42
N PRO A 381 25.80 -19.54 -16.49
CA PRO A 381 25.03 -20.07 -17.61
C PRO A 381 23.64 -19.42 -17.76
N ARG A 382 23.10 -18.79 -16.71
CA ARG A 382 21.84 -18.02 -16.73
C ARG A 382 22.04 -16.59 -17.23
N TYR A 383 23.27 -16.16 -17.50
CA TYR A 383 23.53 -14.80 -17.96
C TYR A 383 22.97 -14.61 -19.37
N LEU A 384 22.14 -13.58 -19.55
CA LEU A 384 21.45 -13.29 -20.80
C LEU A 384 22.45 -12.95 -21.90
N ARG A 385 22.35 -13.67 -23.02
CA ARG A 385 23.24 -13.54 -24.17
C ARG A 385 22.47 -13.23 -25.45
N ILE A 386 23.09 -12.46 -26.34
CA ILE A 386 22.66 -12.24 -27.72
C ILE A 386 23.81 -12.71 -28.60
N ASP A 387 23.52 -13.62 -29.54
CA ASP A 387 24.54 -14.20 -30.43
C ASP A 387 25.76 -14.76 -29.66
N GLY A 388 25.50 -15.44 -28.54
CA GLY A 388 26.52 -15.98 -27.63
C GLY A 388 27.27 -14.94 -26.76
N LYS A 389 27.13 -13.64 -27.05
CA LYS A 389 27.81 -12.56 -26.31
C LYS A 389 27.01 -12.16 -25.07
N PRO A 390 27.65 -11.99 -23.90
CA PRO A 390 26.96 -11.50 -22.70
C PRO A 390 26.43 -10.09 -22.96
N LEU A 391 25.16 -9.85 -22.61
CA LEU A 391 24.53 -8.54 -22.72
C LEU A 391 24.91 -7.67 -21.51
N LEU A 392 25.42 -6.46 -21.75
CA LEU A 392 25.69 -5.48 -20.72
C LEU A 392 25.03 -4.14 -21.08
N VAL A 393 24.23 -3.60 -20.16
CA VAL A 393 23.60 -2.29 -20.30
C VAL A 393 24.47 -1.22 -19.61
N VAL A 394 24.64 -0.06 -20.23
CA VAL A 394 25.27 1.12 -19.64
C VAL A 394 24.23 2.23 -19.57
N TYR A 395 24.01 2.76 -18.36
CA TYR A 395 22.91 3.68 -18.09
C TYR A 395 23.06 5.02 -18.82
N ARG A 396 24.17 5.72 -18.64
CA ARG A 396 24.46 7.05 -19.21
C ARG A 396 25.74 7.05 -20.03
N PRO A 397 25.70 6.65 -21.30
CA PRO A 397 26.91 6.61 -22.13
C PRO A 397 27.48 8.01 -22.40
N ASP A 398 26.65 9.05 -22.33
CA ASP A 398 26.97 10.44 -22.69
C ASP A 398 27.92 11.14 -21.70
N ILE A 399 27.97 10.68 -20.45
CA ILE A 399 28.86 11.24 -19.42
C ILE A 399 30.23 10.55 -19.35
N ILE A 400 30.44 9.48 -20.11
CA ILE A 400 31.68 8.72 -20.12
C ILE A 400 32.65 9.41 -21.08
N PRO A 401 33.77 9.98 -20.59
CA PRO A 401 34.80 10.52 -21.45
C PRO A 401 35.33 9.43 -22.40
N ASN A 402 35.45 9.75 -23.68
CA ASN A 402 35.95 8.82 -24.70
C ASN A 402 35.27 7.44 -24.66
N ALA A 403 33.93 7.38 -24.51
CA ALA A 403 33.18 6.12 -24.40
C ALA A 403 33.51 5.07 -25.49
N HIS A 404 33.91 5.49 -26.69
CA HIS A 404 34.37 4.59 -27.75
C HIS A 404 35.65 3.80 -27.39
N GLU A 405 36.57 4.41 -26.64
CA GLU A 405 37.77 3.72 -26.12
C GLU A 405 37.38 2.69 -25.06
N MET A 406 36.43 3.02 -24.18
CA MET A 406 35.88 2.07 -23.20
C MET A 406 35.21 0.88 -23.90
N THR A 407 34.35 1.10 -24.90
CA THR A 407 33.67 -0.01 -25.58
C THR A 407 34.65 -0.89 -26.37
N SER A 408 35.69 -0.31 -26.95
CA SER A 408 36.80 -1.05 -27.57
C SER A 408 37.57 -1.89 -26.54
N LEU A 409 37.97 -1.27 -25.42
CA LEU A 409 38.66 -1.93 -24.31
C LEU A 409 37.87 -3.13 -23.79
N TRP A 410 36.57 -2.98 -23.56
CA TRP A 410 35.74 -4.08 -23.05
C TRP A 410 35.62 -5.24 -24.04
N ARG A 411 35.64 -4.98 -25.34
CA ARG A 411 35.69 -6.05 -26.35
C ARG A 411 37.03 -6.77 -26.36
N GLU A 412 38.13 -6.05 -26.17
CA GLU A 412 39.47 -6.65 -26.00
C GLU A 412 39.54 -7.52 -24.73
N GLU A 413 39.03 -7.02 -23.61
CA GLU A 413 38.99 -7.78 -22.36
C GLU A 413 38.06 -9.01 -22.47
N ALA A 414 36.94 -8.91 -23.19
CA ALA A 414 36.10 -10.06 -23.52
C ALA A 414 36.84 -11.11 -24.37
N ALA A 415 37.60 -10.68 -25.37
CA ALA A 415 38.37 -11.57 -26.23
C ALA A 415 39.48 -12.30 -25.45
N LYS A 416 40.16 -11.63 -24.51
CA LYS A 416 41.15 -12.26 -23.60
C LYS A 416 40.55 -13.38 -22.75
N ARG A 417 39.24 -13.36 -22.52
CA ARG A 417 38.49 -14.40 -21.80
C ARG A 417 38.00 -15.53 -22.71
N GLY A 418 38.29 -15.47 -24.01
CA GLY A 418 37.80 -16.44 -24.99
C GLY A 418 36.34 -16.25 -25.39
N TRP A 419 35.72 -15.12 -25.05
CA TRP A 419 34.37 -14.80 -25.52
C TRP A 419 34.43 -14.17 -26.92
N ASN A 420 33.38 -14.38 -27.71
CA ASN A 420 33.21 -13.77 -29.04
C ASN A 420 32.82 -12.27 -28.97
N GLY A 421 33.23 -11.58 -27.91
CA GLY A 421 32.87 -10.21 -27.56
C GLY A 421 31.82 -10.10 -26.47
N VAL A 422 31.35 -8.87 -26.24
CA VAL A 422 30.28 -8.47 -25.32
C VAL A 422 29.26 -7.65 -26.13
N TYR A 423 27.97 -7.83 -25.85
CA TYR A 423 26.90 -7.08 -26.52
C TYR A 423 26.54 -5.85 -25.68
N LEU A 424 26.98 -4.68 -26.13
CA LEU A 424 26.88 -3.44 -25.36
C LEU A 424 25.62 -2.67 -25.74
N VAL A 425 24.78 -2.41 -24.74
CA VAL A 425 23.52 -1.69 -24.90
C VAL A 425 23.59 -0.39 -24.12
N ALA A 426 23.29 0.72 -24.77
CA ALA A 426 23.12 2.00 -24.09
C ALA A 426 21.63 2.23 -23.79
N THR A 427 21.31 2.88 -22.67
CA THR A 427 19.93 3.38 -22.52
C THR A 427 19.74 4.70 -23.28
N ASN A 428 18.49 5.04 -23.59
CA ASN A 428 18.13 6.36 -24.10
C ASN A 428 17.87 7.39 -22.97
N ALA A 429 18.29 7.11 -21.74
CA ALA A 429 18.17 8.04 -20.63
C ALA A 429 18.76 9.40 -21.03
N PHE A 430 18.14 10.47 -20.55
CA PHE A 430 18.53 11.85 -20.90
C PHE A 430 18.54 12.15 -22.42
N ARG A 431 17.71 11.44 -23.21
CA ARG A 431 17.52 11.62 -24.66
C ARG A 431 18.73 11.22 -25.53
N PHE A 432 19.57 10.32 -25.05
CA PHE A 432 20.63 9.74 -25.88
C PHE A 432 20.05 8.86 -27.01
N ASP A 433 20.49 9.05 -28.25
CA ASP A 433 19.95 8.34 -29.42
C ASP A 433 20.98 7.85 -30.46
N GLU A 434 22.29 8.00 -30.20
CA GLU A 434 23.39 7.66 -31.13
C GLU A 434 24.35 6.56 -30.58
N PRO A 435 23.91 5.31 -30.40
CA PRO A 435 24.70 4.26 -29.75
C PRO A 435 25.98 3.92 -30.53
N ALA A 436 25.88 3.84 -31.87
CA ALA A 436 26.98 3.41 -32.71
C ALA A 436 28.15 4.41 -32.71
N ARG A 437 27.88 5.70 -32.50
CA ARG A 437 28.92 6.74 -32.41
C ARG A 437 29.88 6.46 -31.24
N LEU A 438 29.37 5.86 -30.17
CA LEU A 438 30.15 5.52 -28.98
C LEU A 438 30.55 4.04 -28.93
N GLY A 439 30.32 3.30 -30.02
CA GLY A 439 30.68 1.88 -30.14
C GLY A 439 29.72 0.92 -29.43
N PHE A 440 28.49 1.33 -29.12
CA PHE A 440 27.44 0.44 -28.61
C PHE A 440 26.72 -0.30 -29.75
N ASP A 441 26.27 -1.52 -29.46
CA ASP A 441 25.59 -2.40 -30.42
C ASP A 441 24.09 -2.09 -30.55
N ALA A 442 23.48 -1.53 -29.49
CA ALA A 442 22.05 -1.24 -29.45
C ALA A 442 21.69 -0.12 -28.48
N LEU A 443 20.44 0.36 -28.58
CA LEU A 443 19.77 1.14 -27.54
C LEU A 443 18.67 0.34 -26.87
N VAL A 444 18.37 0.69 -25.62
CA VAL A 444 17.14 0.30 -24.92
C VAL A 444 16.37 1.55 -24.48
N GLU A 445 15.05 1.53 -24.61
CA GLU A 445 14.21 2.59 -24.05
C GLU A 445 14.09 2.45 -22.53
N PHE A 446 14.29 3.55 -21.83
CA PHE A 446 14.26 3.64 -20.37
C PHE A 446 13.23 4.71 -19.95
N PRO A 447 11.92 4.44 -20.10
CA PRO A 447 10.85 5.30 -19.59
C PRO A 447 11.07 5.63 -18.09
N PRO A 448 10.76 6.85 -17.60
CA PRO A 448 10.00 7.93 -18.25
C PRO A 448 10.82 8.87 -19.16
N HIS A 449 12.11 8.61 -19.39
CA HIS A 449 12.94 9.53 -20.14
C HIS A 449 12.50 9.62 -21.62
N GLY A 450 12.44 10.84 -22.14
CA GLY A 450 12.18 11.08 -23.57
C GLY A 450 10.72 11.25 -23.96
N PHE A 451 9.79 11.32 -23.00
CA PHE A 451 8.37 11.60 -23.29
C PHE A 451 8.03 13.08 -23.21
N VAL A 452 7.10 13.48 -24.07
CA VAL A 452 6.43 14.78 -24.00
C VAL A 452 4.96 14.49 -23.72
N ALA A 453 4.46 15.00 -22.60
CA ALA A 453 3.06 14.94 -22.25
C ALA A 453 2.65 16.25 -21.60
N ASP A 454 1.39 16.61 -21.75
CA ASP A 454 0.85 17.79 -21.12
C ASP A 454 0.67 17.56 -19.62
N ARG A 455 1.00 18.60 -18.87
CA ARG A 455 0.80 18.67 -17.42
C ARG A 455 -0.69 18.73 -17.11
N ILE A 456 -1.14 17.93 -16.16
CA ILE A 456 -2.53 17.91 -15.70
C ILE A 456 -2.73 18.63 -14.36
N ASP A 457 -1.70 19.29 -13.85
CA ASP A 457 -1.71 20.06 -12.60
C ASP A 457 -2.97 20.94 -12.40
N PRO A 458 -3.48 21.66 -13.44
CA PRO A 458 -4.66 22.52 -13.27
C PRO A 458 -5.97 21.75 -13.03
N THR A 459 -5.98 20.44 -13.33
CA THR A 459 -7.16 19.57 -13.16
C THR A 459 -7.21 18.91 -11.78
N LEU A 460 -6.13 19.04 -11.00
CA LEU A 460 -5.97 18.36 -9.71
C LEU A 460 -6.44 19.24 -8.56
N ARG A 461 -7.02 18.59 -7.55
CA ARG A 461 -7.32 19.22 -6.25
C ARG A 461 -6.16 19.01 -5.31
N TRP A 462 -5.31 20.02 -5.18
CA TRP A 462 -4.07 19.98 -4.40
C TRP A 462 -4.31 19.98 -2.89
N LEU A 463 -3.63 19.07 -2.18
CA LEU A 463 -3.53 19.04 -0.73
C LEU A 463 -2.29 19.82 -0.25
N ASN A 464 -1.20 19.69 -1.01
CA ASN A 464 0.00 20.51 -0.85
C ASN A 464 -0.02 21.62 -1.92
N GLN A 465 -0.36 22.85 -1.51
CA GLN A 465 -0.39 24.02 -2.39
C GLN A 465 1.00 24.48 -2.84
N SER A 466 2.06 24.00 -2.19
CA SER A 466 3.45 24.34 -2.47
C SER A 466 4.18 23.23 -3.24
N HIS A 467 3.45 22.32 -3.89
CA HIS A 467 4.08 21.30 -4.73
C HIS A 467 4.79 21.95 -5.92
N ASP A 468 6.07 21.63 -6.09
CA ASP A 468 6.97 22.18 -7.12
C ASP A 468 7.41 21.10 -8.13
N GLY A 469 6.68 19.99 -8.15
CA GLY A 469 6.91 18.89 -9.09
C GLY A 469 6.11 19.05 -10.37
N ALA A 470 5.77 17.93 -11.02
CA ALA A 470 4.93 17.91 -12.22
C ALA A 470 4.05 16.66 -12.25
N VAL A 471 2.80 16.82 -12.70
CA VAL A 471 1.88 15.68 -12.83
C VAL A 471 1.42 15.53 -14.28
N TYR A 472 1.57 14.32 -14.80
CA TYR A 472 1.18 13.93 -16.15
C TYR A 472 0.07 12.87 -16.11
N ASP A 473 -0.72 12.75 -17.17
CA ASP A 473 -1.68 11.64 -17.32
C ASP A 473 -0.98 10.42 -17.94
N TYR A 474 -0.87 9.32 -17.19
CA TYR A 474 -0.24 8.08 -17.64
C TYR A 474 -0.96 7.48 -18.86
N GLY A 475 -2.30 7.53 -18.88
CA GLY A 475 -3.10 6.98 -19.97
C GLY A 475 -2.82 7.71 -21.30
N ALA A 476 -2.71 9.04 -21.25
CA ALA A 476 -2.32 9.85 -22.40
C ALA A 476 -0.91 9.50 -22.91
N VAL A 477 0.06 9.35 -21.99
CA VAL A 477 1.44 8.94 -22.30
C VAL A 477 1.47 7.56 -22.93
N ALA A 478 0.85 6.56 -22.30
CA ALA A 478 0.78 5.19 -22.80
C ALA A 478 0.13 5.13 -24.19
N ALA A 479 -0.97 5.88 -24.42
CA ALA A 479 -1.63 5.93 -25.73
C ALA A 479 -0.75 6.59 -26.80
N ALA A 480 -0.01 7.65 -26.46
CA ALA A 480 0.96 8.28 -27.37
C ALA A 480 2.09 7.31 -27.72
N GLU A 481 2.59 6.57 -26.75
CA GLU A 481 3.66 5.58 -26.94
C GLU A 481 3.20 4.38 -27.76
N VAL A 482 1.97 3.89 -27.57
CA VAL A 482 1.36 2.88 -28.44
C VAL A 482 1.34 3.36 -29.90
N ARG A 483 0.88 4.59 -30.15
CA ARG A 483 0.89 5.17 -31.51
C ARG A 483 2.30 5.25 -32.07
N ARG A 484 3.27 5.73 -31.29
CA ARG A 484 4.68 5.85 -31.69
C ARG A 484 5.29 4.49 -32.01
N MET A 485 5.08 3.48 -31.17
CA MET A 485 5.61 2.13 -31.36
C MET A 485 4.99 1.42 -32.58
N ASN A 486 3.69 1.64 -32.83
CA ASN A 486 3.01 1.11 -34.01
C ASN A 486 3.53 1.76 -35.31
N ALA A 487 3.76 3.07 -35.29
CA ALA A 487 4.31 3.83 -36.41
C ALA A 487 5.82 3.64 -36.63
N ALA A 488 6.55 3.13 -35.63
CA ALA A 488 8.00 2.96 -35.72
C ALA A 488 8.38 1.94 -36.79
N GLY A 489 9.23 2.37 -37.72
CA GLY A 489 9.89 1.51 -38.70
C GLY A 489 11.25 1.00 -38.24
N GLN A 490 11.98 0.37 -39.16
CA GLN A 490 13.34 -0.09 -38.91
C GLN A 490 14.27 1.09 -38.63
N ARG A 491 15.08 1.00 -37.57
CA ARG A 491 16.14 1.98 -37.27
C ARG A 491 17.49 1.50 -37.81
N ARG A 492 18.45 2.43 -37.92
CA ARG A 492 19.84 2.13 -38.34
C ARG A 492 20.57 1.17 -37.39
N HIS A 493 20.18 1.16 -36.12
CA HIS A 493 20.75 0.31 -35.08
C HIS A 493 19.63 -0.43 -34.34
N PRO A 494 19.92 -1.64 -33.81
CA PRO A 494 18.99 -2.35 -32.93
C PRO A 494 18.51 -1.47 -31.79
N PHE A 495 17.23 -1.58 -31.49
CA PHE A 495 16.55 -0.71 -30.55
C PHE A 495 15.50 -1.52 -29.80
N PHE A 496 15.79 -1.83 -28.53
CA PHE A 496 14.93 -2.60 -27.65
C PHE A 496 13.83 -1.71 -27.07
N PRO A 497 12.54 -2.01 -27.35
CA PRO A 497 11.42 -1.27 -26.77
C PRO A 497 11.42 -1.36 -25.25
N GLY A 498 10.93 -0.30 -24.60
CA GLY A 498 10.89 -0.18 -23.15
C GLY A 498 9.56 0.39 -22.68
N VAL A 499 9.05 -0.13 -21.57
CA VAL A 499 7.78 0.31 -20.95
C VAL A 499 7.95 0.50 -19.44
N MET A 500 7.05 1.25 -18.81
CA MET A 500 6.97 1.36 -17.35
C MET A 500 5.54 1.12 -16.86
N PRO A 501 5.31 0.41 -15.74
CA PRO A 501 3.98 0.21 -15.18
C PRO A 501 3.44 1.48 -14.52
N GLY A 502 4.28 2.42 -14.14
CA GLY A 502 3.92 3.68 -13.52
C GLY A 502 5.17 4.51 -13.26
N TRP A 503 4.99 5.73 -12.78
CA TRP A 503 6.09 6.55 -12.27
C TRP A 503 5.56 7.60 -11.30
N ASP A 504 6.20 7.71 -10.15
CA ASP A 504 5.87 8.59 -9.04
C ASP A 504 7.05 8.59 -8.07
N ASN A 505 7.96 9.56 -8.22
CA ASN A 505 9.15 9.69 -7.38
C ASN A 505 8.96 10.63 -6.18
N GLU A 506 7.71 10.87 -5.77
CA GLU A 506 7.35 11.69 -4.61
C GLU A 506 7.99 11.16 -3.31
N ALA A 507 8.17 9.84 -3.19
CA ALA A 507 8.84 9.22 -2.05
C ALA A 507 10.33 9.64 -1.93
N ARG A 508 11.01 9.89 -3.06
CA ARG A 508 12.39 10.42 -3.11
C ARG A 508 12.45 11.95 -3.13
N ARG A 509 11.36 12.64 -3.51
CA ARG A 509 11.28 14.10 -3.66
C ARG A 509 9.98 14.65 -3.07
N PRO A 510 9.84 14.64 -1.73
CA PRO A 510 8.61 15.09 -1.08
C PRO A 510 8.34 16.57 -1.39
N GLY A 511 7.15 16.87 -1.92
CA GLY A 511 6.72 18.18 -2.39
C GLY A 511 7.21 18.56 -3.79
N ALA A 512 8.00 17.72 -4.47
CA ALA A 512 8.61 18.05 -5.77
C ALA A 512 8.70 16.86 -6.73
N GLY A 513 7.87 15.83 -6.53
CA GLY A 513 7.86 14.63 -7.36
C GLY A 513 7.34 14.87 -8.78
N THR A 514 7.90 14.14 -9.73
CA THR A 514 7.31 13.92 -11.06
C THR A 514 6.40 12.70 -10.98
N ILE A 515 5.12 12.87 -11.29
CA ILE A 515 4.07 11.88 -11.08
C ILE A 515 3.34 11.61 -12.41
N TYR A 516 3.14 10.34 -12.75
CA TYR A 516 2.31 9.88 -13.85
C TYR A 516 1.01 9.32 -13.26
N HIS A 517 0.04 10.20 -13.11
CA HIS A 517 -1.26 9.92 -12.49
C HIS A 517 -2.11 8.99 -13.36
N ARG A 518 -3.05 8.26 -12.72
CA ARG A 518 -3.98 7.31 -13.37
C ARG A 518 -3.28 6.21 -14.16
N SER A 519 -2.15 5.71 -13.67
CA SER A 519 -1.66 4.43 -14.18
C SER A 519 -2.67 3.31 -13.86
N THR A 520 -2.96 2.47 -14.86
CA THR A 520 -3.80 1.29 -14.71
C THR A 520 -3.13 0.08 -15.39
N PRO A 521 -3.42 -1.16 -14.92
CA PRO A 521 -2.96 -2.38 -15.56
C PRO A 521 -3.34 -2.47 -17.05
N GLU A 522 -4.49 -1.92 -17.45
CA GLU A 522 -4.98 -1.93 -18.84
C GLU A 522 -4.14 -1.03 -19.74
N ALA A 523 -3.88 0.21 -19.32
CA ALA A 523 -3.06 1.15 -20.07
C ALA A 523 -1.62 0.64 -20.21
N TYR A 524 -1.07 0.08 -19.13
CA TYR A 524 0.24 -0.59 -19.14
C TYR A 524 0.25 -1.79 -20.10
N SER A 525 -0.75 -2.67 -20.06
CA SER A 525 -0.81 -3.85 -20.95
C SER A 525 -0.88 -3.45 -22.41
N ALA A 526 -1.66 -2.41 -22.75
CA ALA A 526 -1.73 -1.88 -24.12
C ALA A 526 -0.36 -1.38 -24.61
N TRP A 527 0.36 -0.66 -23.77
CA TRP A 527 1.72 -0.20 -24.09
C TRP A 527 2.69 -1.38 -24.24
N LEU A 528 2.68 -2.33 -23.32
CA LEU A 528 3.54 -3.52 -23.40
C LEU A 528 3.26 -4.35 -24.66
N ARG A 529 1.99 -4.52 -25.07
CA ARG A 529 1.64 -5.21 -26.32
C ARG A 529 2.22 -4.51 -27.55
N ALA A 530 2.14 -3.18 -27.61
CA ALA A 530 2.75 -2.41 -28.70
C ALA A 530 4.28 -2.57 -28.72
N ALA A 531 4.91 -2.61 -27.54
CA ALA A 531 6.35 -2.83 -27.39
C ALA A 531 6.76 -4.24 -27.87
N ILE A 532 6.01 -5.28 -27.48
CA ILE A 532 6.20 -6.66 -27.95
C ILE A 532 6.05 -6.73 -29.47
N SER A 533 4.95 -6.21 -30.02
CA SER A 533 4.71 -6.22 -31.46
C SER A 533 5.81 -5.48 -32.23
N ARG A 534 6.30 -4.35 -31.70
CA ARG A 534 7.45 -3.65 -32.29
C ARG A 534 8.70 -4.52 -32.28
N ALA A 535 9.05 -5.13 -31.15
CA ALA A 535 10.22 -6.00 -31.06
C ALA A 535 10.12 -7.15 -32.08
N GLU A 536 8.97 -7.80 -32.20
CA GLU A 536 8.77 -8.90 -33.15
C GLU A 536 8.88 -8.48 -34.62
N ARG A 537 8.40 -7.27 -34.95
CA ARG A 537 8.47 -6.70 -36.31
C ARG A 537 9.87 -6.20 -36.69
N THR A 538 10.59 -5.59 -35.75
CA THR A 538 11.83 -4.85 -36.08
C THR A 538 13.12 -5.57 -35.68
N LEU A 539 13.02 -6.64 -34.86
CA LEU A 539 14.18 -7.35 -34.32
C LEU A 539 14.20 -8.84 -34.74
N PRO A 540 15.39 -9.36 -35.10
CA PRO A 540 15.63 -10.79 -35.25
C PRO A 540 15.24 -11.59 -34.01
N HIS A 541 14.90 -12.86 -34.20
CA HIS A 541 14.36 -13.74 -33.16
C HIS A 541 15.21 -13.80 -31.86
N ASP A 542 16.54 -13.90 -32.01
CA ASP A 542 17.49 -13.96 -30.88
C ASP A 542 17.52 -12.71 -30.00
N ARG A 543 17.01 -11.58 -30.50
CA ARG A 543 17.09 -10.26 -29.87
C ARG A 543 15.74 -9.55 -29.75
N ARG A 544 14.63 -10.29 -29.79
CA ARG A 544 13.29 -9.77 -29.46
C ARG A 544 13.16 -9.53 -27.96
N LEU A 545 13.92 -8.58 -27.43
CA LEU A 545 13.88 -8.17 -26.03
C LEU A 545 13.00 -6.94 -25.87
N VAL A 546 12.17 -6.94 -24.82
CA VAL A 546 11.42 -5.78 -24.37
C VAL A 546 11.77 -5.54 -22.91
N PHE A 547 12.16 -4.31 -22.57
CA PHE A 547 12.55 -3.96 -21.22
C PHE A 547 11.40 -3.32 -20.45
N ILE A 548 11.34 -3.58 -19.14
CA ILE A 548 10.33 -3.04 -18.24
C ILE A 548 11.06 -2.33 -17.10
N ASN A 549 10.82 -1.03 -16.95
CA ASN A 549 11.26 -0.26 -15.80
C ASN A 549 10.10 -0.15 -14.80
N ALA A 550 10.02 -0.94 -13.73
CA ALA A 550 10.95 -1.98 -13.28
C ALA A 550 10.21 -3.14 -12.59
N TRP A 551 10.96 -4.12 -12.07
CA TRP A 551 10.47 -5.11 -11.12
C TRP A 551 10.08 -4.44 -9.80
N ASN A 552 10.98 -3.67 -9.18
CA ASN A 552 10.87 -3.22 -7.78
C ASN A 552 11.36 -1.78 -7.50
N GLU A 553 11.25 -0.82 -8.43
CA GLU A 553 11.56 0.61 -8.14
C GLU A 553 10.43 1.27 -7.32
N TRP A 554 10.27 0.86 -6.06
CA TRP A 554 9.16 1.26 -5.20
C TRP A 554 9.10 2.76 -4.92
N ALA A 555 10.24 3.39 -4.65
CA ALA A 555 10.28 4.83 -4.34
C ALA A 555 10.12 5.72 -5.58
N GLU A 556 10.09 5.14 -6.78
CA GLU A 556 9.72 5.81 -8.04
C GLU A 556 8.37 5.33 -8.57
N GLY A 557 7.61 4.51 -7.81
CA GLY A 557 6.30 4.00 -8.22
C GLY A 557 6.33 3.15 -9.49
N ALA A 558 7.51 2.68 -9.92
CA ALA A 558 7.75 1.98 -11.17
C ALA A 558 8.04 0.50 -10.91
N TYR A 559 7.06 -0.24 -10.38
CA TYR A 559 7.24 -1.63 -9.97
C TYR A 559 6.16 -2.56 -10.57
N LEU A 560 6.55 -3.81 -10.82
CA LEU A 560 5.64 -4.91 -11.13
C LEU A 560 5.29 -5.73 -9.88
N GLU A 561 6.09 -5.62 -8.82
CA GLU A 561 5.84 -6.36 -7.58
C GLU A 561 4.42 -6.11 -7.05
N PRO A 562 3.78 -7.13 -6.44
CA PRO A 562 2.42 -6.97 -5.95
C PRO A 562 2.34 -5.93 -4.84
N ASP A 563 1.36 -5.03 -4.93
CA ASP A 563 1.09 -4.03 -3.90
C ASP A 563 -0.26 -4.26 -3.22
N ARG A 564 -0.58 -3.43 -2.21
CA ARG A 564 -1.87 -3.54 -1.50
C ARG A 564 -3.08 -3.07 -2.31
N ALA A 565 -2.90 -2.22 -3.31
CA ALA A 565 -4.00 -1.63 -4.06
C ALA A 565 -4.46 -2.56 -5.21
N PHE A 566 -3.49 -3.06 -5.97
CA PHE A 566 -3.68 -3.83 -7.20
C PHE A 566 -3.29 -5.31 -7.08
N GLY A 567 -2.62 -5.73 -6.00
CA GLY A 567 -2.18 -7.12 -5.88
C GLY A 567 -1.33 -7.52 -7.07
N ARG A 568 -1.65 -8.64 -7.74
CA ARG A 568 -0.94 -9.12 -8.93
C ARG A 568 -1.47 -8.54 -10.25
N ALA A 569 -2.24 -7.45 -10.25
CA ALA A 569 -2.90 -6.97 -11.48
C ALA A 569 -1.91 -6.58 -12.60
N TYR A 570 -0.81 -5.91 -12.26
CA TYR A 570 0.23 -5.55 -13.22
C TYR A 570 0.96 -6.79 -13.77
N LEU A 571 1.29 -7.77 -12.91
CA LEU A 571 1.84 -9.05 -13.36
C LEU A 571 0.87 -9.81 -14.26
N SER A 572 -0.43 -9.80 -13.93
CA SER A 572 -1.47 -10.42 -14.77
C SER A 572 -1.60 -9.70 -16.11
N ALA A 573 -1.48 -8.38 -16.13
CA ALA A 573 -1.43 -7.56 -17.33
C ALA A 573 -0.20 -7.84 -18.20
N THR A 574 0.97 -8.09 -17.58
CA THR A 574 2.19 -8.56 -18.25
C THR A 574 1.96 -9.91 -18.92
N ALA A 575 1.45 -10.90 -18.17
CA ALA A 575 1.17 -12.23 -18.71
C ALA A 575 0.16 -12.18 -19.87
N ARG A 576 -0.91 -11.38 -19.75
CA ARG A 576 -1.89 -11.17 -20.84
C ARG A 576 -1.31 -10.48 -22.07
N ALA A 577 -0.23 -9.71 -21.94
CA ALA A 577 0.40 -9.06 -23.08
C ALA A 577 1.16 -10.03 -23.99
N LEU A 578 1.57 -11.20 -23.46
CA LEU A 578 2.33 -12.23 -24.17
C LEU A 578 1.46 -13.24 -24.94
N ILE A 579 0.14 -13.21 -24.76
CA ILE A 579 -0.81 -14.17 -25.34
C ILE A 579 -1.51 -13.62 -26.59
N CYS A 580 -1.65 -12.28 -26.67
CA CYS A 580 -2.56 -11.62 -27.61
C CYS A 580 -1.90 -11.15 -28.89
#